data_AF-A0A8B7QJ89-F1
#
_entry.id   AF-A0A8B7QJ89-F1
#
_cell.length_a   1.000
_cell.length_b   1.000
_cell.length_c   1.000
_cell.angle_alpha   90.00
_cell.angle_beta   90.00
_cell.angle_gamma   90.00
#
_symmetry.space_group_name_H-M   'P 1'
#
loop_
_entity.id
_entity.type
_entity.pdbx_description
1 polymer ?
#
loop_
_entity_poly.entity_id
_entity_poly.type
_entity_poly.pdbx_seq_one_letter_code
_entity_poly.pdbx_strand_id
1 'polypeptide(L)'
;MSTSSESSLIIKRLTLKLMQHSWSVSALTLDPAKLLEEFPRWLEKLSARHQGSIIIIIDSIDQVQQVEKHMKWLIDPLPVNVRVIVSVKVETCPPAWRLWPTLHLDPLHPKDAKSIIIAECHSVDIKLSKEQTASSPCDTES
;
A
#
# COMPACT_ATOMS: atom_id res chain seq x y z
N MET A 1 -16.24 -3.49 -14.44
CA MET A 1 -14.93 -2.79 -14.47
C MET A 1 -14.62 -2.35 -13.05
N SER A 2 -13.63 -2.95 -12.39
CA SER A 2 -13.29 -2.62 -10.99
C SER A 2 -12.70 -1.21 -10.91
N THR A 3 -13.38 -0.30 -10.22
CA THR A 3 -12.99 1.11 -10.04
C THR A 3 -11.88 1.30 -8.98
N SER A 4 -11.18 0.24 -8.61
CA SER A 4 -10.22 0.24 -7.52
C SER A 4 -8.90 0.95 -7.86
N SER A 5 -8.57 1.07 -9.14
CA SER A 5 -7.29 1.61 -9.64
C SER A 5 -7.35 3.09 -10.04
N GLU A 6 -8.51 3.74 -9.96
CA GLU A 6 -8.64 5.16 -10.27
C GLU A 6 -8.00 6.01 -9.17
N SER A 7 -6.97 6.78 -9.52
CA SER A 7 -6.24 7.66 -8.59
C SER A 7 -7.15 8.58 -7.77
N SER A 8 -8.16 9.17 -8.41
CA SER A 8 -9.13 10.04 -7.76
C SER A 8 -9.95 9.32 -6.69
N LEU A 9 -10.34 8.07 -6.92
CA LEU A 9 -11.08 7.27 -5.95
C LEU A 9 -10.18 6.82 -4.80
N ILE A 10 -8.92 6.49 -5.07
CA ILE A 10 -7.94 6.15 -4.02
C ILE A 10 -7.71 7.37 -3.13
N ILE A 11 -7.41 8.53 -3.71
CA ILE A 11 -7.18 9.75 -2.94
C ILE A 11 -8.46 10.15 -2.22
N LYS A 12 -9.64 10.06 -2.84
CA LYS A 12 -10.91 10.31 -2.15
C LYS A 12 -11.10 9.42 -0.92
N ARG A 13 -10.84 8.12 -1.05
CA ARG A 13 -10.94 7.17 0.07
C ARG A 13 -9.91 7.46 1.15
N LEU A 14 -8.68 7.80 0.77
CA LEU A 14 -7.61 8.16 1.70
C LEU A 14 -7.97 9.44 2.46
N THR A 15 -8.37 10.48 1.75
CA THR A 15 -8.85 11.74 2.33
C THR A 15 -10.00 11.50 3.30
N LEU A 16 -11.02 10.71 2.90
CA LEU A 16 -12.15 10.40 3.77
C LEU A 16 -11.71 9.69 5.04
N LYS A 17 -10.82 8.69 4.95
CA LYS A 17 -10.28 8.00 6.13
C LYS A 17 -9.50 8.96 7.03
N LEU A 18 -8.63 9.80 6.46
CA LEU A 18 -7.85 10.77 7.24
C LEU A 18 -8.74 11.80 7.93
N MET A 19 -9.78 12.28 7.25
CA MET A 19 -10.73 13.26 7.79
C MET A 19 -11.63 12.67 8.86
N GLN A 20 -12.07 11.42 8.76
CA GLN A 20 -12.83 10.76 9.83
C GLN A 20 -12.12 10.79 11.19
N HIS A 21 -10.78 10.83 11.19
CA HIS A 21 -9.97 10.92 12.41
C HIS A 21 -9.68 12.35 12.88
N SER A 22 -10.03 13.39 12.12
CA SER A 22 -9.52 14.76 12.37
C SER A 22 -10.50 15.92 12.13
N TRP A 23 -11.56 15.76 11.33
CA TRP A 23 -12.49 16.83 10.94
C TRP A 23 -13.92 16.33 10.66
N SER A 24 -14.89 17.26 10.70
CA SER A 24 -16.22 17.02 10.11
C SER A 24 -16.11 16.90 8.59
N VAL A 25 -16.71 15.83 8.03
CA VAL A 25 -16.65 15.42 6.61
C VAL A 25 -17.26 16.45 5.64
N SER A 26 -18.02 17.42 6.16
CA SER A 26 -18.80 18.39 5.38
C SER A 26 -18.00 19.38 4.51
N ALA A 27 -16.67 19.42 4.62
CA ALA A 27 -15.82 20.36 3.88
C ALA A 27 -15.24 19.78 2.56
N LEU A 28 -15.58 18.54 2.19
CA LEU A 28 -14.98 17.89 1.03
C LEU A 28 -15.65 18.27 -0.28
N THR A 29 -14.84 18.77 -1.21
CA THR A 29 -15.22 18.84 -2.63
C THR A 29 -15.46 17.43 -3.19
N LEU A 30 -16.54 17.26 -3.95
CA LEU A 30 -16.82 16.02 -4.68
C LEU A 30 -16.14 15.97 -6.06
N ASP A 31 -15.49 17.06 -6.46
CA ASP A 31 -14.74 17.14 -7.72
C ASP A 31 -13.40 16.40 -7.61
N PRO A 32 -13.18 15.32 -8.39
CA PRO A 32 -11.94 14.56 -8.42
C PRO A 32 -10.69 15.40 -8.61
N ALA A 33 -10.71 16.39 -9.51
CA ALA A 33 -9.53 17.17 -9.85
C ALA A 33 -9.10 18.07 -8.69
N LYS A 34 -10.06 18.77 -8.08
CA LYS A 34 -9.82 19.58 -6.88
C LYS A 34 -9.36 18.73 -5.70
N LEU A 35 -9.91 17.54 -5.55
CA LEU A 35 -9.54 16.63 -4.47
C LEU A 35 -8.05 16.22 -4.55
N LEU A 36 -7.52 16.01 -5.77
CA LEU A 36 -6.09 15.77 -5.99
C LEU A 36 -5.22 16.97 -5.61
N GLU A 37 -5.67 18.19 -5.94
CA GLU A 37 -4.94 19.43 -5.65
C GLU A 37 -4.94 19.78 -4.15
N GLU A 38 -6.07 19.54 -3.46
CA GLU A 38 -6.23 19.89 -2.05
C GLU A 38 -5.60 18.86 -1.10
N PHE A 39 -5.41 17.61 -1.56
CA PHE A 39 -4.89 16.52 -0.73
C PHE A 39 -3.61 16.86 0.04
N PRO A 40 -2.54 17.43 -0.58
CA PRO A 40 -1.33 17.79 0.15
C PRO A 40 -1.59 18.83 1.25
N ARG A 41 -2.46 19.82 1.00
CA ARG A 41 -2.83 20.84 1.99
C ARG A 41 -3.57 20.23 3.17
N TRP A 42 -4.39 19.21 2.95
CA TRP A 42 -5.03 18.48 4.06
C TRP A 42 -4.03 17.64 4.85
N LEU A 43 -3.05 17.04 4.18
CA LEU A 43 -1.98 16.27 4.83
C LEU A 43 -1.12 17.17 5.74
N GLU A 44 -0.77 18.38 5.30
CA GLU A 44 -0.11 19.41 6.12
C GLU A 44 -0.94 19.81 7.34
N LYS A 45 -2.23 20.12 7.13
CA LYS A 45 -3.13 20.49 8.24
C LYS A 45 -3.29 19.36 9.24
N LEU A 46 -3.29 18.10 8.79
CA LEU A 46 -3.41 16.92 9.64
C LEU A 46 -2.14 16.75 10.45
N SER A 47 -0.99 16.82 9.78
CA SER A 47 0.34 16.80 10.35
C SER A 47 0.50 17.81 11.49
N ALA A 48 0.02 19.05 11.30
CA ALA A 48 0.11 20.12 12.30
C ALA A 48 -0.80 19.90 13.54
N ARG A 49 -1.84 19.07 13.43
CA ARG A 49 -2.82 18.83 14.51
C ARG A 49 -2.58 17.52 15.24
N HIS A 50 -2.07 16.51 14.56
CA HIS A 50 -1.89 15.19 15.10
C HIS A 50 -0.58 15.09 15.89
N GLN A 51 -0.69 14.86 17.20
CA GLN A 51 0.45 14.57 18.06
C GLN A 51 0.88 13.10 17.85
N GLY A 52 1.76 12.87 16.87
CA GLY A 52 2.25 11.53 16.54
C GLY A 52 2.70 11.40 15.09
N SER A 53 3.19 10.21 14.74
CA SER A 53 3.56 9.86 13.38
C SER A 53 2.35 9.34 12.60
N ILE A 54 2.20 9.82 11.37
CA ILE A 54 1.17 9.37 10.42
C ILE A 54 1.88 8.47 9.39
N ILE A 55 1.47 7.21 9.32
CA ILE A 55 1.99 6.26 8.33
C ILE A 55 0.89 5.97 7.31
N ILE A 56 1.19 6.24 6.05
CA ILE A 56 0.32 5.90 4.92
C ILE A 56 0.94 4.71 4.19
N ILE A 57 0.19 3.61 4.10
CA ILE A 57 0.61 2.42 3.36
C ILE A 57 -0.24 2.33 2.10
N ILE A 58 0.41 2.31 0.93
CA ILE A 58 -0.27 2.13 -0.36
C ILE A 58 0.25 0.85 -0.98
N ASP A 59 -0.60 -0.16 -0.99
CA ASP A 59 -0.28 -1.43 -1.64
C ASP A 59 -0.51 -1.35 -3.16
N SER A 60 0.34 -2.03 -3.92
CA SER A 60 0.23 -2.20 -5.37
C SER A 60 0.13 -0.88 -6.13
N ILE A 61 1.00 0.08 -5.80
CA ILE A 61 0.94 1.45 -6.31
C ILE A 61 1.11 1.52 -7.84
N ASP A 62 1.79 0.54 -8.45
CA ASP A 62 1.95 0.41 -9.90
C ASP A 62 0.64 0.10 -10.64
N GLN A 63 -0.40 -0.36 -9.94
CA GLN A 63 -1.72 -0.57 -10.54
C GLN A 63 -2.55 0.72 -10.62
N VAL A 64 -2.07 1.82 -10.04
CA VAL A 64 -2.78 3.09 -10.00
C VAL A 64 -2.63 3.84 -11.33
N GLN A 65 -3.76 4.21 -11.93
CA GLN A 65 -3.75 4.88 -13.23
C GLN A 65 -3.18 6.29 -13.15
N GLN A 66 -2.21 6.59 -14.02
CA GLN A 66 -1.53 7.89 -14.12
C GLN A 66 -0.93 8.35 -12.78
N VAL A 67 -0.34 7.43 -12.02
CA VAL A 67 0.16 7.68 -10.67
C VAL A 67 1.22 8.80 -10.61
N GLU A 68 2.12 8.87 -11.60
CA GLU A 68 3.12 9.95 -11.69
C GLU A 68 2.49 11.34 -11.91
N LYS A 69 1.28 11.39 -12.48
CA LYS A 69 0.54 12.64 -12.69
C LYS A 69 -0.33 13.01 -11.49
N HIS A 70 -1.06 12.04 -10.95
CA HIS A 70 -2.10 12.28 -9.94
C HIS A 70 -1.59 12.14 -8.50
N MET A 71 -0.43 11.52 -8.29
CA MET A 71 0.20 11.36 -6.98
C MET A 71 1.58 12.01 -6.92
N LYS A 72 1.75 13.17 -7.56
CA LYS A 72 3.00 13.96 -7.49
C LYS A 72 3.42 14.30 -6.06
N TRP A 73 2.45 14.45 -5.16
CA TRP A 73 2.69 14.69 -3.73
C TRP A 73 3.56 13.62 -3.06
N LEU A 74 3.64 12.42 -3.64
CA LEU A 74 4.52 11.35 -3.16
C LEU A 74 6.00 11.70 -3.27
N ILE A 75 6.39 12.45 -4.32
CA ILE A 75 7.78 12.84 -4.58
C ILE A 75 8.13 14.22 -4.04
N ASP A 76 7.13 15.01 -3.66
CA ASP A 76 7.32 16.28 -2.97
C ASP A 76 7.68 16.04 -1.49
N PRO A 77 8.39 16.98 -0.83
CA PRO A 77 8.67 16.88 0.60
C PRO A 77 7.39 16.70 1.42
N LEU A 78 7.29 15.57 2.12
CA LEU A 78 6.16 15.28 3.01
C LEU A 78 6.29 16.07 4.33
N PRO A 79 5.17 16.34 5.02
CA PRO A 79 5.22 16.93 6.37
C PRO A 79 6.05 16.07 7.34
N VAL A 80 6.71 16.70 8.32
CA VAL A 80 7.77 16.08 9.14
C VAL A 80 7.36 14.79 9.87
N ASN A 81 6.10 14.67 10.29
CA ASN A 81 5.56 13.50 10.99
C ASN A 81 4.82 12.52 10.06
N VAL A 82 4.81 12.77 8.74
CA VAL A 82 4.20 11.87 7.77
C VAL A 82 5.27 10.97 7.16
N ARG A 83 4.95 9.68 7.03
CA ARG A 83 5.75 8.70 6.31
C ARG A 83 4.84 7.94 5.35
N VAL A 84 5.35 7.67 4.15
CA VAL A 84 4.64 6.87 3.16
C VAL A 84 5.45 5.62 2.88
N ILE A 85 4.78 4.47 2.88
CA ILE A 85 5.33 3.18 2.45
C ILE A 85 4.48 2.72 1.28
N VAL A 86 5.14 2.40 0.16
CA VAL A 86 4.47 1.88 -1.03
C VAL A 86 4.98 0.49 -1.34
N SER A 87 4.10 -0.41 -1.79
CA SER A 87 4.51 -1.68 -2.39
C SER A 87 4.35 -1.61 -3.90
N VAL A 88 5.37 -2.07 -4.62
CA VAL A 88 5.46 -1.96 -6.07
C VAL A 88 6.17 -3.19 -6.63
N LYS A 89 5.78 -3.67 -7.81
CA LYS A 89 6.58 -4.69 -8.50
C LYS A 89 7.84 -4.05 -9.08
N VAL A 90 8.94 -4.79 -9.07
CA VAL A 90 10.23 -4.32 -9.61
C VAL A 90 10.10 -3.90 -11.07
N GLU A 91 9.39 -4.70 -11.87
CA GLU A 91 9.20 -4.51 -13.32
C GLU A 91 8.45 -3.21 -13.69
N THR A 92 7.55 -2.77 -12.81
CA THR A 92 6.60 -1.67 -13.06
C THR A 92 6.89 -0.44 -12.21
N CYS A 93 7.97 -0.46 -11.43
CA CYS A 93 8.34 0.63 -10.54
C CYS A 93 8.70 1.91 -11.34
N PRO A 94 7.99 3.04 -11.10
CA PRO A 94 8.29 4.31 -11.74
C PRO A 94 9.73 4.78 -11.50
N PRO A 95 10.44 5.29 -12.53
CA PRO A 95 11.82 5.75 -12.39
C PRO A 95 12.05 6.77 -11.29
N ALA A 96 11.09 7.68 -11.09
CA ALA A 96 11.17 8.74 -10.08
C ALA A 96 11.25 8.21 -8.64
N TRP A 97 10.81 6.96 -8.39
CA TRP A 97 10.77 6.37 -7.05
C TRP A 97 11.96 5.47 -6.75
N ARG A 98 12.80 5.15 -7.74
CA ARG A 98 13.97 4.28 -7.55
C ARG A 98 15.05 4.87 -6.63
N LEU A 99 14.98 6.18 -6.37
CA LEU A 99 15.88 6.87 -5.43
C LEU A 99 15.44 6.72 -3.97
N TRP A 100 14.25 6.16 -3.71
CA TRP A 100 13.76 5.99 -2.36
C TRP A 100 14.46 4.83 -1.64
N PRO A 101 14.60 4.91 -0.30
CA PRO A 101 15.00 3.76 0.49
C PRO A 101 14.08 2.57 0.20
N THR A 102 14.63 1.48 -0.33
CA THR A 102 13.86 0.33 -0.84
C THR A 102 14.20 -0.92 -0.05
N LEU A 103 13.16 -1.63 0.41
CA LEU A 103 13.27 -3.00 0.90
C LEU A 103 12.86 -3.95 -0.23
N HIS A 104 13.80 -4.75 -0.73
CA HIS A 104 13.49 -5.79 -1.70
C HIS A 104 12.91 -7.01 -0.97
N LEU A 105 11.78 -7.51 -1.45
CA LEU A 105 11.13 -8.71 -0.94
C LEU A 105 11.34 -9.83 -1.95
N ASP A 106 12.16 -10.81 -1.57
CA ASP A 106 12.36 -12.02 -2.35
C ASP A 106 11.23 -13.03 -2.11
N PRO A 107 10.96 -13.94 -3.07
CA PRO A 107 10.04 -15.04 -2.85
C PRO A 107 10.41 -15.83 -1.60
N LEU A 108 9.40 -16.25 -0.83
CA LEU A 108 9.62 -17.10 0.34
C LEU A 108 10.30 -18.41 -0.06
N HIS A 109 11.29 -18.82 0.71
CA HIS A 109 11.88 -20.14 0.55
C HIS A 109 10.78 -21.22 0.78
N PRO A 110 10.73 -22.32 0.00
CA PRO A 110 9.65 -23.31 0.10
C PRO A 110 9.42 -23.86 1.52
N LYS A 111 10.49 -24.01 2.31
CA LYS A 111 10.41 -24.44 3.72
C LYS A 111 9.71 -23.42 4.62
N ASP A 112 9.96 -22.13 4.41
CA ASP A 112 9.35 -21.05 5.19
C ASP A 112 7.89 -20.87 4.79
N ALA A 113 7.59 -20.91 3.49
CA ALA A 113 6.22 -20.92 2.98
C ALA A 113 5.42 -22.08 3.59
N LYS A 114 5.97 -23.29 3.60
CA LYS A 114 5.35 -24.46 4.24
C LYS A 114 5.13 -24.25 5.74
N SER A 115 6.11 -23.68 6.44
CA SER A 115 6.01 -23.43 7.89
C SER A 115 4.90 -22.43 8.22
N ILE A 116 4.79 -21.35 7.42
CA ILE A 116 3.71 -20.35 7.54
C ILE A 116 2.34 -20.99 7.27
N ILE A 117 2.22 -21.79 6.20
CA ILE A 117 0.97 -22.47 5.87
C ILE A 117 0.54 -23.42 7.00
N ILE A 118 1.45 -24.22 7.54
CA ILE A 118 1.14 -25.15 8.64
C ILE A 118 0.71 -24.37 9.90
N ALA A 119 1.44 -23.29 10.23
CA ALA A 119 1.11 -22.46 11.38
C ALA A 119 -0.29 -21.83 11.25
N GLU A 120 -0.64 -21.34 10.06
CA GLU A 120 -1.97 -20.79 9.79
C GLU A 120 -3.05 -21.87 9.82
N CYS A 121 -2.83 -23.04 9.22
CA CYS A 121 -3.80 -24.14 9.30
C CYS A 121 -4.05 -24.60 10.74
N HIS A 122 -3.01 -24.64 11.58
CA HIS A 122 -3.16 -24.94 13.00
C HIS A 122 -3.94 -23.85 13.76
N SER A 123 -3.80 -22.57 13.39
CA SER A 123 -4.52 -21.47 14.05
C SER A 123 -6.03 -21.52 13.83
N VAL A 124 -6.46 -22.13 12.72
CA VAL A 124 -7.88 -22.31 12.35
C VAL A 124 -8.39 -23.77 12.47
N ASP A 125 -7.65 -24.63 13.16
CA ASP A 125 -7.97 -26.07 13.40
C ASP A 125 -8.20 -26.90 12.11
N ILE A 126 -7.50 -26.54 11.03
CA ILE A 126 -7.46 -27.31 9.80
C ILE A 126 -6.34 -28.35 9.88
N LYS A 127 -6.70 -29.63 9.76
CA LYS A 127 -5.73 -30.72 9.67
C LYS A 127 -5.35 -30.97 8.22
N LEU A 128 -4.11 -30.65 7.87
CA LEU A 128 -3.53 -30.99 6.57
C LEU A 128 -3.23 -32.49 6.50
N SER A 129 -3.56 -33.14 5.38
CA SER A 129 -3.19 -34.53 5.14
C SER A 129 -1.69 -34.67 4.86
N LYS A 130 -1.15 -35.89 5.00
CA LYS A 130 0.28 -36.16 4.70
C LYS A 130 0.65 -35.79 3.26
N GLU A 131 -0.24 -36.03 2.29
CA GLU A 131 -0.06 -35.61 0.88
C GLU A 131 -0.05 -34.08 0.73
N GLN A 132 -0.91 -33.36 1.45
CA GLN A 132 -0.96 -31.89 1.38
C GLN A 132 0.25 -31.23 2.03
N THR A 133 0.86 -31.87 3.04
CA THR A 133 2.13 -31.42 3.61
C THR A 133 3.34 -31.77 2.75
N ALA A 134 3.18 -32.66 1.77
CA ALA A 134 4.22 -33.05 0.83
C ALA A 134 4.11 -32.22 -0.46
N SER A 135 4.25 -30.89 -0.35
CA SER A 135 4.51 -30.07 -1.53
C SER A 135 5.82 -30.54 -2.18
N SER A 136 5.71 -31.00 -3.42
CA SER A 136 6.73 -31.61 -4.28
C SER A 136 8.13 -30.99 -4.19
N PRO A 137 9.20 -31.82 -4.13
CA PRO A 137 10.53 -31.37 -4.51
C PRO A 137 10.58 -31.33 -6.04
N CYS A 138 10.23 -30.20 -6.66
CA CYS A 138 10.89 -29.85 -7.91
C CYS A 138 12.25 -29.29 -7.50
N ASP A 139 13.25 -30.17 -7.44
CA ASP A 139 14.66 -29.93 -7.76
C ASP A 139 15.48 -31.15 -7.31
N THR A 140 15.58 -32.12 -8.21
CA THR A 140 16.83 -32.84 -8.52
C THR A 140 16.60 -33.61 -9.81
N GLU A 141 16.75 -32.90 -10.94
CA GLU A 141 17.29 -33.51 -12.15
C GLU A 141 18.71 -34.03 -11.89
N SER A 142 19.00 -35.12 -12.60
CA SER A 142 20.21 -35.97 -12.70
C SER A 142 21.57 -35.38 -12.37
#